data_AF-A0A0R2L234-F1
#
_entry.id   AF-A0A0R2L234-F1
#
_cell.length_a   1.000
_cell.length_b   1.000
_cell.length_c   1.000
_cell.angle_alpha   90.00
_cell.angle_beta   90.00
_cell.angle_gamma   90.00
#
_symmetry.space_group_name_H-M   'P 1'
#
loop_
_entity.id
_entity.type
_entity.pdbx_description
1 polymer ?
#
loop_
_entity_poly.entity_id
_entity_poly.type
_entity_poly.pdbx_seq_one_letter_code
_entity_poly.pdbx_strand_id
1 'polypeptide(L)'
;MQGGIFSMGWRSVIITQHAKLSYSARAMIVQTNDGVNQIPIDDINLLLISTTQAVITTALVSELIKQNIKIIFTDENKAPVGEVYTYYPSNRNELILREQLNWNPELQNILWTKIVGSKIINQINVLKIMGCETDELERELAKLELNDATNREAVIARKYFPDLFENGFVRRDGSVINAALNYGYTILLSAVNQEVVANGYTTYLGIHHSSNENQFNLSSDLMEPFRPIVDFWVANQKFNQFTPDIKYGLVELLSLEIQFNGKRTILRNAITEHVRNCLKYVSGKIKEVKIGVEIINEVPNNAINDNV
;
A
#
# COMPACT_ATOMS: atom_id res chain seq x y z
N MET A 1 -6.16 -8.88 29.88
CA MET A 1 -6.88 -8.01 28.92
C MET A 1 -7.03 -8.79 27.64
N GLN A 2 -8.25 -9.24 27.34
CA GLN A 2 -8.56 -10.00 26.13
C GLN A 2 -8.35 -9.10 24.91
N GLY A 3 -7.47 -9.50 24.00
CA GLY A 3 -7.32 -8.87 22.70
C GLY A 3 -8.61 -9.04 21.93
N GLY A 4 -9.35 -7.95 21.76
CA GLY A 4 -10.47 -7.89 20.84
C GLY A 4 -9.97 -8.19 19.43
N ILE A 5 -10.63 -9.13 18.76
CA ILE A 5 -10.47 -9.33 17.33
C ILE A 5 -11.04 -8.06 16.68
N PHE A 6 -10.14 -7.16 16.25
CA PHE A 6 -10.52 -6.04 15.42
C PHE A 6 -11.20 -6.60 14.16
N SER A 7 -12.48 -6.27 13.98
CA SER A 7 -13.12 -6.43 12.67
C SER A 7 -12.36 -5.51 11.73
N MET A 8 -11.68 -6.07 10.73
CA MET A 8 -10.95 -5.25 9.76
C MET A 8 -11.96 -4.62 8.82
N GLY A 9 -12.05 -3.28 8.87
CA GLY A 9 -12.73 -2.52 7.83
C GLY A 9 -12.15 -2.90 6.46
N TRP A 10 -13.02 -3.02 5.47
CA TRP A 10 -12.64 -3.43 4.12
C TRP A 10 -12.91 -2.35 3.09
N ARG A 11 -13.70 -1.33 3.43
CA ARG A 11 -14.10 -0.25 2.51
C ARG A 11 -13.11 0.90 2.55
N SER A 12 -12.68 1.32 1.37
CA SER A 12 -12.17 2.66 1.15
C SER A 12 -13.35 3.60 0.87
N VAL A 13 -13.44 4.70 1.60
CA VAL A 13 -14.48 5.73 1.40
C VAL A 13 -13.82 6.98 0.84
N ILE A 14 -14.28 7.44 -0.32
CA ILE A 14 -13.71 8.58 -1.02
C ILE A 14 -14.72 9.73 -1.04
N ILE A 15 -14.34 10.87 -0.44
CA ILE A 15 -15.17 12.06 -0.40
C ILE A 15 -14.72 13.02 -1.50
N THR A 16 -15.56 13.19 -2.51
CA THR A 16 -15.21 13.84 -3.78
C THR A 16 -15.89 15.20 -3.97
N GLN A 17 -16.95 15.45 -3.21
CA GLN A 17 -17.82 16.61 -3.33
C GLN A 17 -18.01 17.36 -2.01
N HIS A 18 -18.72 18.48 -2.06
CA HIS A 18 -19.11 19.20 -0.85
C HIS A 18 -19.87 18.27 0.12
N ALA A 19 -19.31 18.10 1.32
CA ALA A 19 -19.86 17.19 2.30
C ALA A 19 -19.54 17.64 3.73
N LYS A 20 -20.43 17.33 4.68
CA LYS A 20 -20.16 17.39 6.10
C LYS A 20 -20.06 15.98 6.67
N LEU A 21 -18.88 15.64 7.17
CA LEU A 21 -18.56 14.35 7.78
C LEU A 21 -18.62 14.48 9.30
N SER A 22 -19.47 13.70 9.95
CA SER A 22 -19.63 13.72 11.41
C SER A 22 -19.76 12.32 11.99
N TYR A 23 -19.66 12.19 13.30
CA TYR A 23 -19.76 10.91 13.99
C TYR A 23 -21.05 10.84 14.79
N SER A 24 -21.82 9.77 14.59
CA SER A 24 -23.02 9.47 15.37
C SER A 24 -23.28 7.97 15.35
N ALA A 25 -23.75 7.41 16.48
CA ALA A 25 -24.19 6.02 16.58
C ALA A 25 -23.20 4.98 16.01
N ARG A 26 -21.89 5.12 16.30
CA ARG A 26 -20.82 4.25 15.78
C ARG A 26 -20.67 4.24 14.26
N ALA A 27 -21.20 5.26 13.59
CA ALA A 27 -21.10 5.44 12.14
C ALA A 27 -20.52 6.82 11.80
N MET A 28 -19.84 6.88 10.66
CA MET A 28 -19.58 8.11 9.94
C MET A 28 -20.86 8.53 9.23
N ILE A 29 -21.33 9.73 9.52
CA ILE A 29 -22.45 10.38 8.86
C ILE A 29 -21.89 11.30 7.79
N VAL A 30 -22.25 11.03 6.54
CA VAL A 30 -21.85 11.81 5.36
C VAL A 30 -23.09 12.57 4.87
N GLN A 31 -23.10 13.88 5.09
CA GLN A 31 -24.17 14.75 4.61
C GLN A 31 -23.69 15.51 3.36
N THR A 32 -24.39 15.32 2.24
CA THR A 32 -24.16 16.03 0.98
C THR A 32 -25.41 16.83 0.60
N ASN A 33 -25.40 17.46 -0.57
CA ASN A 33 -26.60 18.09 -1.12
C ASN A 33 -27.67 17.06 -1.52
N ASP A 34 -27.25 15.82 -1.81
CA ASP A 34 -28.12 14.75 -2.29
C ASP A 34 -28.77 13.95 -1.15
N GLY A 35 -28.26 14.08 0.08
CA GLY A 35 -28.85 13.44 1.25
C GLY A 35 -27.85 13.13 2.36
N VAL A 36 -28.21 12.15 3.19
CA VAL A 36 -27.41 11.70 4.32
C VAL A 36 -27.16 10.20 4.19
N ASN A 37 -25.89 9.82 4.14
CA ASN A 37 -25.44 8.44 4.17
C ASN A 37 -24.80 8.11 5.53
N GLN A 38 -24.93 6.86 5.97
CA GLN A 38 -24.32 6.37 7.20
C GLN A 38 -23.45 5.16 6.90
N ILE A 39 -22.19 5.21 7.31
CA ILE A 39 -21.23 4.14 7.10
C ILE A 39 -20.71 3.70 8.47
N PRO A 40 -20.91 2.44 8.90
CA PRO A 40 -20.35 1.94 10.14
C PRO A 40 -18.84 2.17 10.18
N ILE A 41 -18.31 2.68 11.30
CA ILE A 41 -16.88 2.94 11.43
C ILE A 41 -16.08 1.64 11.23
N ASP A 42 -16.59 0.53 11.75
CA ASP A 42 -15.94 -0.79 11.70
C ASP A 42 -15.79 -1.34 10.26
N ASP A 43 -16.49 -0.77 9.27
CA ASP A 43 -16.39 -1.17 7.86
C ASP A 43 -15.33 -0.39 7.08
N ILE A 44 -14.84 0.74 7.62
CA ILE A 44 -13.95 1.66 6.92
C ILE A 44 -12.49 1.30 7.22
N ASN A 45 -11.63 1.25 6.21
CA ASN A 45 -10.17 1.15 6.40
C ASN A 45 -9.41 2.42 6.01
N LEU A 46 -9.95 3.18 5.07
CA LEU A 46 -9.40 4.39 4.52
C LEU A 46 -10.53 5.38 4.26
N LEU A 47 -10.36 6.61 4.75
CA LEU A 47 -11.12 7.78 4.38
C LEU A 47 -10.21 8.70 3.56
N LEU A 48 -10.45 8.77 2.25
CA LEU A 48 -9.77 9.70 1.37
C LEU A 48 -10.64 10.95 1.17
N ILE A 49 -10.18 12.08 1.70
CA ILE A 49 -10.84 13.38 1.51
C ILE A 49 -10.22 14.02 0.26
N SER A 50 -10.87 13.79 -0.88
CA SER A 50 -10.41 14.19 -2.22
C SER A 50 -10.97 15.54 -2.69
N THR A 51 -11.36 16.40 -1.73
CA THR A 51 -11.95 17.72 -1.99
C THR A 51 -11.66 18.67 -0.85
N THR A 52 -11.42 19.94 -1.19
CA THR A 52 -11.24 21.04 -0.22
C THR A 52 -12.57 21.60 0.29
N GLN A 53 -13.70 21.10 -0.23
CA GLN A 53 -15.06 21.55 0.12
C GLN A 53 -15.71 20.70 1.22
N ALA A 54 -15.00 19.71 1.77
CA ALA A 54 -15.49 18.85 2.84
C ALA A 54 -15.19 19.45 4.22
N VAL A 55 -16.13 19.30 5.14
CA VAL A 55 -15.97 19.64 6.56
C VAL A 55 -15.99 18.35 7.37
N ILE A 56 -14.97 18.11 8.19
CA ILE A 56 -14.89 16.95 9.08
C ILE A 56 -14.92 17.40 10.55
N THR A 57 -15.74 16.75 11.38
CA THR A 57 -15.77 17.07 12.81
C THR A 57 -14.64 16.39 13.57
N THR A 58 -14.15 17.06 14.62
CA THR A 58 -13.10 16.51 15.51
C THR A 58 -13.49 15.19 16.16
N ALA A 59 -14.79 14.99 16.47
CA ALA A 59 -15.31 13.75 17.01
C ALA A 59 -15.11 12.57 16.03
N LEU A 60 -15.38 12.78 14.74
CA LEU A 60 -15.17 11.75 13.73
C LEU A 60 -13.68 11.44 13.55
N VAL A 61 -12.83 12.47 13.44
CA VAL A 61 -11.37 12.28 13.35
C VAL A 61 -10.87 11.44 14.53
N SER A 62 -11.30 11.76 15.76
CA SER A 62 -10.88 11.03 16.96
C SER A 62 -11.30 9.56 16.93
N GLU A 63 -12.52 9.25 16.49
CA GLU A 63 -12.98 7.86 16.44
C GLU A 63 -12.30 7.05 15.34
N LEU A 64 -12.12 7.64 14.15
CA LEU A 64 -11.36 7.00 13.06
C LEU A 64 -9.93 6.65 13.50
N ILE A 65 -9.23 7.57 14.18
CA ILE A 65 -7.89 7.31 14.72
C ILE A 65 -7.89 6.14 15.71
N LYS A 66 -8.86 6.08 16.63
CA LYS A 66 -8.94 5.00 17.63
C LYS A 66 -9.14 3.63 17.02
N GLN A 67 -9.85 3.57 15.89
CA GLN A 67 -10.05 2.34 15.12
C GLN A 67 -8.93 2.08 14.09
N ASN A 68 -7.83 2.85 14.14
CA ASN A 68 -6.70 2.75 13.22
C ASN A 68 -7.08 2.95 11.73
N ILE A 69 -8.13 3.73 11.47
CA ILE A 69 -8.61 4.04 10.12
C ILE A 69 -7.75 5.16 9.52
N LYS A 70 -7.29 4.97 8.29
CA LYS A 70 -6.44 5.95 7.61
C LYS A 70 -7.29 7.14 7.19
N ILE A 71 -6.77 8.34 7.39
CA ILE A 71 -7.36 9.56 6.84
C ILE A 71 -6.30 10.22 5.97
N ILE A 72 -6.60 10.40 4.68
CA ILE A 72 -5.72 11.05 3.71
C ILE A 72 -6.42 12.30 3.18
N PHE A 73 -5.70 13.41 3.14
CA PHE A 73 -6.15 14.67 2.56
C PHE A 73 -5.45 14.93 1.24
N THR A 74 -6.18 15.49 0.28
CA THR A 74 -5.61 15.92 -1.01
C THR A 74 -5.63 17.44 -1.18
N ASP A 75 -4.79 17.95 -2.09
CA ASP A 75 -4.83 19.33 -2.57
C ASP A 75 -5.98 19.57 -3.59
N GLU A 76 -6.01 20.77 -4.16
CA GLU A 76 -6.91 21.18 -5.24
C GLU A 76 -6.74 20.34 -6.53
N ASN A 77 -5.56 19.75 -6.74
CA ASN A 77 -5.30 18.84 -7.85
C ASN A 77 -5.71 17.40 -7.53
N LYS A 78 -6.30 17.15 -6.35
CA LYS A 78 -6.64 15.83 -5.81
C LYS A 78 -5.40 14.94 -5.61
N ALA A 79 -4.21 15.50 -5.45
CA ALA A 79 -3.00 14.76 -5.09
C ALA A 79 -2.91 14.65 -3.55
N PRO A 80 -2.53 13.50 -2.97
CA PRO A 80 -2.37 13.36 -1.53
C PRO A 80 -1.29 14.33 -1.03
N VAL A 81 -1.63 15.16 -0.05
CA VAL A 81 -0.70 16.14 0.55
C VAL A 81 -0.42 15.91 2.01
N GLY A 82 -1.24 15.10 2.67
CA GLY A 82 -1.06 14.79 4.07
C GLY A 82 -1.95 13.65 4.53
N GLU A 83 -1.58 13.06 5.66
CA GLU A 83 -2.32 12.01 6.31
C GLU A 83 -2.33 12.22 7.81
N VAL A 84 -3.33 11.67 8.49
CA VAL A 84 -3.39 11.69 9.95
C VAL A 84 -2.52 10.56 10.50
N TYR A 85 -1.63 10.90 11.42
CA TYR A 85 -0.78 9.95 12.13
C TYR A 85 -1.15 9.87 13.61
N THR A 86 -1.24 8.65 14.13
CA THR A 86 -1.57 8.40 15.54
C THR A 86 -0.32 8.56 16.42
N TYR A 87 -0.39 9.38 17.45
CA TYR A 87 0.74 9.57 18.39
C TYR A 87 1.10 8.29 19.15
N TYR A 88 0.09 7.60 19.68
CA TYR A 88 0.27 6.41 20.52
C TYR A 88 -0.56 5.26 19.94
N PRO A 89 0.06 4.37 19.16
CA PRO A 89 -0.61 3.15 18.74
C PRO A 89 -0.88 2.32 19.99
N SER A 90 -2.11 1.84 20.19
CA SER A 90 -2.52 1.08 21.37
C SER A 90 -1.64 -0.13 21.66
N ASN A 91 -1.05 -0.69 20.59
CA ASN A 91 -0.20 -1.89 20.66
C ASN A 91 1.30 -1.57 20.78
N ARG A 92 1.72 -0.30 20.80
CA ARG A 92 3.13 0.08 20.96
C ARG A 92 3.48 0.16 22.44
N ASN A 93 4.56 -0.51 22.81
CA ASN A 93 5.19 -0.38 24.12
C ASN A 93 6.72 -0.36 23.97
N GLU A 94 7.40 -0.08 25.08
CA GLU A 94 8.86 0.02 25.11
C GLU A 94 9.56 -1.28 24.69
N LEU A 95 8.99 -2.45 25.03
CA LEU A 95 9.56 -3.75 24.66
C LEU A 95 9.57 -3.96 23.13
N ILE A 96 8.50 -3.58 22.43
CA ILE A 96 8.43 -3.69 20.97
C ILE A 96 9.44 -2.75 20.30
N LEU A 97 9.59 -1.53 20.82
CA LEU A 97 10.58 -0.58 20.29
C LEU A 97 12.01 -1.07 20.51
N ARG A 98 12.31 -1.60 21.70
CA ARG A 98 13.62 -2.23 21.97
C ARG A 98 13.85 -3.46 21.12
N GLU A 99 12.83 -4.29 20.91
CA GLU A 99 12.91 -5.45 20.02
C GLU A 99 13.28 -5.00 18.61
N GLN A 100 12.61 -3.98 18.07
CA GLN A 100 12.90 -3.43 16.75
C GLN A 100 14.32 -2.88 16.62
N LEU A 101 14.77 -2.11 17.61
CA LEU A 101 16.12 -1.56 17.65
C LEU A 101 17.21 -2.64 17.71
N ASN A 102 16.88 -3.80 18.25
CA ASN A 102 17.80 -4.93 18.43
C ASN A 102 17.48 -6.10 17.49
N TRP A 103 16.75 -5.86 16.39
CA TRP A 103 16.52 -6.88 15.38
C TRP A 103 17.85 -7.44 14.88
N ASN A 104 17.88 -8.76 14.68
CA ASN A 104 19.09 -9.43 14.22
C ASN A 104 19.40 -8.98 12.77
N PRO A 105 20.56 -8.37 12.49
CA PRO A 105 20.93 -7.92 11.15
C PRO A 105 20.92 -9.03 10.09
N GLU A 106 21.24 -10.28 10.48
CA GLU A 106 21.17 -11.42 9.58
C GLU A 106 19.73 -11.71 9.13
N LEU A 107 18.77 -11.69 10.06
CA LEU A 107 17.36 -11.86 9.75
C LEU A 107 16.82 -10.70 8.93
N GLN A 108 17.26 -9.47 9.18
CA GLN A 108 16.92 -8.30 8.36
C GLN A 108 17.39 -8.47 6.92
N ASN A 109 18.66 -8.85 6.72
CA ASN A 109 19.23 -9.08 5.39
C ASN A 109 18.52 -10.22 4.64
N ILE A 110 18.22 -11.33 5.31
CA ILE A 110 17.48 -12.45 4.71
C ILE A 110 16.06 -12.02 4.35
N LEU A 111 15.37 -11.30 5.24
CA LEU A 111 14.02 -10.81 4.99
C LEU A 111 13.99 -9.85 3.79
N TRP A 112 14.90 -8.87 3.75
CA TRP A 112 15.02 -7.94 2.62
C TRP A 112 15.23 -8.68 1.30
N THR A 113 16.15 -9.65 1.27
CA THR A 113 16.41 -10.48 0.08
C THR A 113 15.13 -11.16 -0.42
N LYS A 114 14.29 -11.68 0.48
CA LYS A 114 13.02 -12.32 0.12
C LYS A 114 12.00 -11.30 -0.42
N ILE A 115 11.95 -10.11 0.17
CA ILE A 115 11.05 -9.03 -0.24
C ILE A 115 11.42 -8.54 -1.65
N VAL A 116 12.69 -8.18 -1.88
CA VAL A 116 13.16 -7.68 -3.18
C VAL A 116 13.11 -8.78 -4.25
N GLY A 117 13.40 -10.03 -3.88
CA GLY A 117 13.20 -11.18 -4.77
C GLY A 117 11.74 -11.32 -5.18
N SER A 118 10.79 -11.19 -4.26
CA SER A 118 9.35 -11.21 -4.56
C SER A 118 8.94 -10.07 -5.49
N LYS A 119 9.42 -8.84 -5.25
CA LYS A 119 9.23 -7.70 -6.15
C LYS A 119 9.70 -8.03 -7.58
N ILE A 120 10.92 -8.53 -7.74
CA ILE A 120 11.50 -8.86 -9.05
C ILE A 120 10.69 -9.96 -9.75
N ILE A 121 10.31 -11.02 -9.02
CA ILE A 121 9.46 -12.09 -9.54
C ILE A 121 8.13 -11.52 -10.05
N ASN A 122 7.50 -10.62 -9.30
CA ASN A 122 6.23 -10.01 -9.67
C ASN A 122 6.37 -9.07 -10.87
N GLN A 123 7.48 -8.32 -10.98
CA GLN A 123 7.79 -7.51 -12.16
C GLN A 123 7.92 -8.39 -13.41
N ILE A 124 8.62 -9.52 -13.32
CA ILE A 124 8.74 -10.49 -14.41
C ILE A 124 7.36 -11.06 -14.78
N ASN A 125 6.55 -11.44 -13.79
CA ASN A 125 5.21 -11.97 -14.03
C ASN A 125 4.30 -10.95 -14.73
N VAL A 126 4.38 -9.67 -14.35
CA VAL A 126 3.66 -8.59 -15.03
C VAL A 126 4.06 -8.50 -16.50
N LEU A 127 5.35 -8.50 -16.81
CA LEU A 127 5.82 -8.48 -18.20
C LEU A 127 5.36 -9.70 -19.00
N LYS A 128 5.36 -10.90 -18.39
CA LYS A 128 4.83 -12.12 -19.02
C LYS A 128 3.35 -11.98 -19.37
N ILE A 129 2.54 -11.44 -18.46
CA ILE A 129 1.11 -11.20 -18.69
C ILE A 129 0.92 -10.19 -19.83
N MET A 130 1.78 -9.17 -19.91
CA MET A 130 1.78 -8.17 -20.98
C MET A 130 2.34 -8.71 -22.31
N GLY A 131 2.83 -9.95 -22.37
CA GLY A 131 3.39 -10.56 -23.56
C GLY A 131 4.80 -10.09 -23.93
N CYS A 132 5.55 -9.52 -22.98
CA CYS A 132 6.93 -9.08 -23.17
C CYS A 132 7.93 -10.23 -22.92
N GLU A 133 9.10 -10.16 -23.57
CA GLU A 133 10.20 -11.11 -23.38
C GLU A 133 10.86 -10.93 -22.00
N THR A 134 11.01 -12.02 -21.23
CA THR A 134 11.54 -11.95 -19.85
C THR A 134 12.79 -12.77 -19.58
N ASP A 135 13.30 -13.53 -20.54
CA ASP A 135 14.43 -14.45 -20.38
C ASP A 135 15.66 -13.80 -19.73
N GLU A 136 15.96 -12.55 -20.11
CA GLU A 136 17.09 -11.83 -19.56
C GLU A 136 16.85 -11.42 -18.10
N LEU A 137 15.64 -10.98 -17.75
CA LEU A 137 15.30 -10.62 -16.37
C LEU A 137 15.31 -11.84 -15.45
N GLU A 138 14.89 -13.01 -15.93
CA GLU A 138 14.98 -14.27 -15.19
C GLU A 138 16.43 -14.67 -14.92
N ARG A 139 17.32 -14.51 -15.91
CA ARG A 139 18.76 -14.72 -15.72
C ARG A 139 19.36 -13.73 -14.73
N GLU A 140 18.88 -12.50 -14.69
CA GLU A 140 19.32 -11.50 -13.71
C GLU A 140 18.80 -11.79 -12.30
N LEU A 141 17.55 -12.26 -12.16
CA LEU A 141 16.99 -12.73 -10.89
C LEU A 141 17.81 -13.88 -10.30
N ALA A 142 18.27 -14.82 -11.14
CA ALA A 142 19.11 -15.94 -10.70
C ALA A 142 20.46 -15.51 -10.08
N LYS A 143 20.87 -14.25 -10.26
CA LYS A 143 22.09 -13.66 -9.69
C LYS A 143 21.83 -12.84 -8.43
N LEU A 144 20.60 -12.87 -7.89
CA LEU A 144 20.26 -12.16 -6.66
C LEU A 144 21.01 -12.78 -5.48
N GLU A 145 21.79 -11.96 -4.78
CA GLU A 145 22.53 -12.35 -3.59
C GLU A 145 21.89 -11.80 -2.32
N LEU A 146 22.37 -12.27 -1.16
CA LEU A 146 21.93 -11.78 0.14
C LEU A 146 22.02 -10.25 0.21
N ASN A 147 20.96 -9.63 0.72
CA ASN A 147 20.78 -8.20 0.85
C ASN A 147 20.84 -7.42 -0.48
N ASP A 148 20.60 -8.11 -1.61
CA ASP A 148 20.82 -7.57 -2.96
C ASP A 148 22.21 -6.94 -3.15
N ALA A 149 23.27 -7.59 -2.64
CA ALA A 149 24.65 -7.10 -2.75
C ALA A 149 25.09 -6.89 -4.22
N THR A 150 24.48 -7.60 -5.16
CA THR A 150 24.71 -7.48 -6.59
C THR A 150 23.82 -6.42 -7.26
N ASN A 151 22.96 -5.70 -6.54
CA ASN A 151 22.10 -4.63 -7.06
C ASN A 151 21.21 -5.06 -8.24
N ARG A 152 20.63 -6.27 -8.15
CA ARG A 152 19.72 -6.80 -9.16
C ARG A 152 18.41 -6.02 -9.21
N GLU A 153 17.95 -5.46 -8.09
CA GLU A 153 16.76 -4.61 -8.08
C GLU A 153 16.84 -3.47 -9.09
N ALA A 154 17.94 -2.70 -9.04
CA ALA A 154 18.11 -1.56 -9.95
C ALA A 154 18.39 -2.00 -11.40
N VAL A 155 18.99 -3.17 -11.61
CA VAL A 155 19.19 -3.73 -12.96
C VAL A 155 17.85 -4.12 -13.58
N ILE A 156 17.01 -4.84 -12.83
CA ILE A 156 15.68 -5.25 -13.26
C ILE A 156 14.81 -4.02 -13.51
N ALA A 157 14.75 -3.08 -12.56
CA ALA A 157 13.90 -1.90 -12.69
C ALA A 157 14.21 -1.05 -13.93
N ARG A 158 15.49 -0.97 -14.34
CA ARG A 158 15.91 -0.23 -15.55
C ARG A 158 15.42 -0.85 -16.86
N LYS A 159 15.07 -2.14 -16.86
CA LYS A 159 14.50 -2.85 -18.02
C LYS A 159 12.99 -2.95 -17.94
N TYR A 160 12.51 -3.27 -16.74
CA TYR A 160 11.09 -3.45 -16.44
C TYR A 160 10.22 -2.28 -16.88
N PHE A 161 10.56 -1.06 -16.48
CA PHE A 161 9.71 0.10 -16.77
C PHE A 161 9.64 0.45 -18.27
N PRO A 162 10.77 0.50 -19.02
CA PRO A 162 10.72 0.65 -20.48
C PRO A 162 9.93 -0.46 -21.20
N ASP A 163 10.10 -1.72 -20.78
CA ASP A 163 9.40 -2.85 -21.41
C ASP A 163 7.89 -2.82 -21.12
N LEU A 164 7.47 -2.24 -19.99
CA LEU A 164 6.07 -2.12 -19.59
C LEU A 164 5.33 -0.94 -20.22
N PHE A 165 5.98 0.23 -20.34
CA PHE A 165 5.34 1.50 -20.73
C PHE A 165 5.79 2.03 -22.11
N GLU A 166 6.36 1.16 -22.95
CA GLU A 166 6.95 1.47 -24.27
C GLU A 166 8.24 2.32 -24.24
N ASN A 167 8.92 2.36 -25.39
CA ASN A 167 10.18 3.06 -25.60
C ASN A 167 10.02 4.59 -25.45
N GLY A 168 10.59 5.15 -24.37
CA GLY A 168 10.59 6.59 -24.09
C GLY A 168 10.14 6.96 -22.68
N PHE A 169 9.59 6.01 -21.92
CA PHE A 169 9.23 6.24 -20.52
C PHE A 169 10.47 6.54 -19.65
N VAL A 170 10.40 7.64 -18.89
CA VAL A 170 11.43 8.02 -17.91
C VAL A 170 10.76 8.17 -16.55
N ARG A 171 11.09 7.29 -15.59
CA ARG A 171 10.47 7.25 -14.25
C ARG A 171 10.53 8.56 -13.45
N ARG A 172 11.44 9.47 -13.80
CA ARG A 172 11.68 10.75 -13.11
C ARG A 172 11.10 11.97 -13.83
N ASP A 173 10.38 11.77 -14.93
CA ASP A 173 9.70 12.87 -15.61
C ASP A 173 8.36 13.23 -14.94
N GLY A 174 7.78 14.35 -15.34
CA GLY A 174 6.47 14.82 -14.89
C GLY A 174 5.28 14.23 -15.67
N SER A 175 5.42 13.05 -16.29
CA SER A 175 4.34 12.44 -17.08
C SER A 175 3.14 12.04 -16.22
N VAL A 176 1.98 11.97 -16.87
CA VAL A 176 0.74 11.50 -16.23
C VAL A 176 0.84 10.07 -15.72
N ILE A 177 1.65 9.22 -16.35
CA ILE A 177 1.93 7.85 -15.92
C ILE A 177 2.70 7.87 -14.59
N ASN A 178 3.76 8.66 -14.49
CA ASN A 178 4.52 8.79 -13.25
C ASN A 178 3.67 9.37 -12.11
N ALA A 179 2.79 10.31 -12.40
CA ALA A 179 1.84 10.84 -11.42
C ALA A 179 0.90 9.74 -10.90
N ALA A 180 0.36 8.89 -11.78
CA ALA A 180 -0.48 7.76 -11.41
C ALA A 180 0.28 6.69 -10.58
N LEU A 181 1.49 6.32 -11.01
CA LEU A 181 2.35 5.39 -10.27
C LEU A 181 2.66 5.92 -8.86
N ASN A 182 3.08 7.19 -8.76
CA ASN A 182 3.38 7.82 -7.47
C ASN A 182 2.15 7.81 -6.55
N TYR A 183 0.97 8.15 -7.09
CA TYR A 183 -0.27 8.11 -6.32
C TYR A 183 -0.59 6.71 -5.83
N GLY A 184 -0.56 5.70 -6.70
CA GLY A 184 -0.82 4.31 -6.33
C GLY A 184 0.17 3.80 -5.28
N TYR A 185 1.45 4.16 -5.39
CA TYR A 185 2.43 3.85 -4.37
C TYR A 185 2.17 4.57 -3.05
N THR A 186 1.70 5.81 -3.05
CA THR A 186 1.29 6.50 -1.81
C THR A 186 0.12 5.78 -1.14
N ILE A 187 -0.88 5.32 -1.90
CA ILE A 187 -1.99 4.53 -1.36
C ILE A 187 -1.49 3.20 -0.77
N LEU A 188 -0.65 2.45 -1.48
CA LEU A 188 -0.03 1.23 -0.97
C LEU A 188 0.78 1.49 0.31
N LEU A 189 1.64 2.50 0.30
CA LEU A 189 2.48 2.87 1.44
C LEU A 189 1.61 3.20 2.66
N SER A 190 0.50 3.90 2.45
CA SER A 190 -0.45 4.26 3.51
C SER A 190 -1.04 3.01 4.19
N ALA A 191 -1.40 1.98 3.42
CA ALA A 191 -1.93 0.72 3.93
C ALA A 191 -0.87 -0.08 4.69
N VAL A 192 0.36 -0.14 4.17
CA VAL A 192 1.48 -0.80 4.85
C VAL A 192 1.85 -0.08 6.15
N ASN A 193 1.86 1.25 6.15
CA ASN A 193 2.09 2.06 7.35
C ASN A 193 1.06 1.76 8.45
N GLN A 194 -0.23 1.69 8.11
CA GLN A 194 -1.26 1.29 9.07
C GLN A 194 -0.95 -0.04 9.75
N GLU A 195 -0.46 -1.03 8.99
CA GLU A 195 -0.16 -2.36 9.53
C GLU A 195 1.10 -2.37 10.40
N VAL A 196 2.15 -1.63 10.00
CA VAL A 196 3.36 -1.47 10.82
C VAL A 196 2.99 -0.85 12.17
N VAL A 197 2.22 0.24 12.14
CA VAL A 197 1.76 0.96 13.33
C VAL A 197 0.80 0.11 14.17
N ALA A 198 -0.11 -0.63 13.56
CA ALA A 198 -1.03 -1.53 14.25
C ALA A 198 -0.30 -2.64 15.02
N ASN A 199 0.86 -3.10 14.53
CA ASN A 199 1.70 -4.07 15.22
C ASN A 199 2.66 -3.42 16.24
N GLY A 200 2.59 -2.11 16.45
CA GLY A 200 3.33 -1.37 17.47
C GLY A 200 4.72 -0.87 17.04
N TYR A 201 5.19 -1.21 15.85
CA TYR A 201 6.52 -0.85 15.34
C TYR A 201 6.57 0.60 14.83
N THR A 202 7.76 1.19 14.79
CA THR A 202 7.99 2.49 14.13
C THR A 202 8.31 2.30 12.65
N THR A 203 7.84 3.22 11.81
CA THR A 203 8.12 3.21 10.37
C THR A 203 9.49 3.77 9.99
N TYR A 204 10.10 4.53 10.90
CA TYR A 204 11.39 5.21 10.67
C TYR A 204 12.55 4.24 10.45
N LEU A 205 12.51 3.08 11.12
CA LEU A 205 13.60 2.11 11.14
C LEU A 205 13.30 0.99 10.14
N GLY A 206 13.84 1.11 8.93
CA GLY A 206 13.76 0.06 7.91
C GLY A 206 14.61 -1.17 8.25
N ILE A 207 14.40 -2.23 7.48
CA ILE A 207 15.27 -3.41 7.46
C ILE A 207 16.38 -3.28 6.42
N HIS A 208 16.19 -2.42 5.41
CA HIS A 208 17.20 -2.10 4.41
C HIS A 208 17.31 -0.58 4.20
N HIS A 209 16.20 0.09 3.86
CA HIS A 209 16.22 1.55 3.71
C HIS A 209 16.47 2.26 5.04
N SER A 210 17.33 3.27 5.01
CA SER A 210 17.74 4.05 6.20
C SER A 210 17.82 5.56 5.92
N SER A 211 17.04 6.06 4.95
CA SER A 211 17.04 7.48 4.62
C SER A 211 16.53 8.32 5.78
N ASN A 212 17.30 9.35 6.17
CA ASN A 212 16.90 10.31 7.20
C ASN A 212 15.70 11.18 6.78
N GLU A 213 15.47 11.34 5.47
CA GLU A 213 14.35 12.11 4.92
C GLU A 213 13.06 11.29 4.83
N ASN A 214 13.18 9.95 4.78
CA ASN A 214 12.05 9.04 4.68
C ASN A 214 11.58 8.56 6.06
N GLN A 215 10.48 9.11 6.55
CA GLN A 215 9.86 8.68 7.81
C GLN A 215 9.19 7.30 7.71
N PHE A 216 9.13 6.73 6.50
CA PHE A 216 8.43 5.49 6.18
C PHE A 216 9.36 4.40 5.65
N ASN A 217 10.64 4.38 6.05
CA ASN A 217 11.64 3.39 5.60
C ASN A 217 11.13 1.94 5.68
N LEU A 218 10.62 1.51 6.85
CA LEU A 218 10.13 0.14 7.02
C LEU A 218 8.91 -0.16 6.14
N SER A 219 7.99 0.78 6.03
CA SER A 219 6.81 0.61 5.18
C SER A 219 7.19 0.61 3.70
N SER A 220 8.22 1.35 3.31
CA SER A 220 8.77 1.35 1.96
C SER A 220 9.40 -0.01 1.64
N ASP A 221 10.16 -0.59 2.58
CA ASP A 221 10.69 -1.96 2.43
C ASP A 221 9.55 -2.98 2.22
N LEU A 222 8.55 -2.97 3.11
CA LEU A 222 7.48 -3.98 3.16
C LEU A 222 6.42 -3.83 2.04
N MET A 223 6.38 -2.71 1.32
CA MET A 223 5.44 -2.54 0.19
C MET A 223 5.98 -3.06 -1.14
N GLU A 224 7.30 -3.28 -1.25
CA GLU A 224 7.98 -3.62 -2.50
C GLU A 224 7.33 -4.78 -3.29
N PRO A 225 6.89 -5.90 -2.66
CA PRO A 225 6.28 -7.01 -3.38
C PRO A 225 4.96 -6.62 -4.10
N PHE A 226 4.27 -5.58 -3.62
CA PHE A 226 2.95 -5.19 -4.11
C PHE A 226 3.00 -4.07 -5.16
N ARG A 227 4.13 -3.39 -5.33
CA ARG A 227 4.27 -2.30 -6.32
C ARG A 227 3.91 -2.74 -7.75
N PRO A 228 4.29 -3.95 -8.21
CA PRO A 228 3.93 -4.42 -9.55
C PRO A 228 2.42 -4.53 -9.81
N ILE A 229 1.58 -4.60 -8.77
CA ILE A 229 0.11 -4.57 -8.93
C ILE A 229 -0.33 -3.18 -9.45
N VAL A 230 0.22 -2.12 -8.87
CA VAL A 230 -0.02 -0.74 -9.33
C VAL A 230 0.54 -0.56 -10.74
N ASP A 231 1.75 -1.04 -10.98
CA ASP A 231 2.43 -0.94 -12.27
C ASP A 231 1.59 -1.58 -13.39
N PHE A 232 1.13 -2.80 -13.15
CA PHE A 232 0.27 -3.55 -14.07
C PHE A 232 -1.07 -2.85 -14.32
N TRP A 233 -1.73 -2.35 -13.27
CA TRP A 233 -2.98 -1.63 -13.40
C TRP A 233 -2.80 -0.39 -14.28
N VAL A 234 -1.79 0.45 -13.98
CA VAL A 234 -1.51 1.68 -14.71
C VAL A 234 -1.17 1.40 -16.17
N ALA A 235 -0.37 0.37 -16.46
CA ALA A 235 0.00 -0.01 -17.82
C ALA A 235 -1.20 -0.47 -18.68
N ASN A 236 -2.24 -1.02 -18.05
CA ASN A 236 -3.45 -1.43 -18.75
C ASN A 236 -4.50 -0.32 -18.90
N GLN A 237 -4.32 0.84 -18.26
CA GLN A 237 -5.22 1.97 -18.42
C GLN A 237 -4.80 2.85 -19.60
N LYS A 238 -5.79 3.28 -20.40
CA LYS A 238 -5.58 4.28 -21.46
C LYS A 238 -6.06 5.64 -20.97
N PHE A 239 -5.13 6.50 -20.58
CA PHE A 239 -5.43 7.87 -20.16
C PHE A 239 -4.33 8.84 -20.58
N ASN A 240 -4.73 10.07 -20.94
CA ASN A 240 -3.83 11.17 -21.28
C ASN A 240 -3.84 12.28 -20.21
N GLN A 241 -4.72 12.15 -19.21
CA GLN A 241 -4.88 13.07 -18.09
C GLN A 241 -5.04 12.26 -16.81
N PHE A 242 -4.52 12.79 -15.70
CA PHE A 242 -4.65 12.13 -14.40
C PHE A 242 -5.97 12.52 -13.71
N THR A 243 -7.07 12.01 -14.27
CA THR A 243 -8.43 12.34 -13.86
C THR A 243 -8.79 11.74 -12.48
N PRO A 244 -9.87 12.22 -11.85
CA PRO A 244 -10.36 11.64 -10.60
C PRO A 244 -10.66 10.14 -10.70
N ASP A 245 -11.20 9.67 -11.84
CA ASP A 245 -11.54 8.25 -12.03
C ASP A 245 -10.31 7.35 -11.98
N ILE A 246 -9.16 7.81 -12.52
CA ILE A 246 -7.90 7.09 -12.41
C ILE A 246 -7.46 6.99 -10.95
N LYS A 247 -7.65 8.06 -10.16
CA LYS A 247 -7.32 8.07 -8.73
C LYS A 247 -8.21 7.12 -7.94
N TYR A 248 -9.51 7.07 -8.26
CA TYR A 248 -10.45 6.14 -7.63
C TYR A 248 -10.08 4.69 -7.95
N GLY A 249 -9.77 4.39 -9.21
CA GLY A 249 -9.27 3.07 -9.60
C GLY A 249 -8.01 2.64 -8.84
N LEU A 250 -7.08 3.56 -8.59
CA LEU A 250 -5.88 3.30 -7.78
C LEU A 250 -6.18 3.06 -6.29
N VAL A 251 -7.23 3.67 -5.73
CA VAL A 251 -7.69 3.39 -4.37
C VAL A 251 -8.37 2.02 -4.29
N GLU A 252 -9.21 1.71 -5.27
CA GLU A 252 -9.91 0.43 -5.38
C GLU A 252 -8.97 -0.78 -5.54
N LEU A 253 -7.71 -0.56 -5.91
CA LEU A 253 -6.69 -1.62 -5.89
C LEU A 253 -6.55 -2.28 -4.51
N LEU A 254 -6.83 -1.59 -3.40
CA LEU A 254 -6.83 -2.21 -2.07
C LEU A 254 -7.89 -3.31 -1.92
N SER A 255 -8.97 -3.23 -2.70
CA SER A 255 -10.05 -4.21 -2.78
C SER A 255 -9.81 -5.29 -3.85
N LEU A 256 -8.73 -5.18 -4.63
CA LEU A 256 -8.41 -6.13 -5.70
C LEU A 256 -8.21 -7.54 -5.15
N GLU A 257 -8.88 -8.52 -5.72
CA GLU A 257 -8.64 -9.92 -5.42
C GLU A 257 -7.33 -10.41 -6.04
N ILE A 258 -6.51 -11.05 -5.22
CA ILE A 258 -5.22 -11.62 -5.59
C ILE A 258 -5.07 -13.01 -4.98
N GLN A 259 -4.06 -13.75 -5.42
CA GLN A 259 -3.61 -14.96 -4.72
C GLN A 259 -2.36 -14.61 -3.91
N PHE A 260 -2.47 -14.70 -2.59
CA PHE A 260 -1.37 -14.46 -1.65
C PHE A 260 -1.01 -15.74 -0.91
N ASN A 261 0.24 -16.17 -1.03
CA ASN A 261 0.76 -17.41 -0.44
C ASN A 261 -0.04 -18.68 -0.77
N GLY A 262 -0.76 -18.69 -1.89
CA GLY A 262 -1.60 -19.79 -2.35
C GLY A 262 -3.08 -19.68 -1.95
N LYS A 263 -3.49 -18.60 -1.28
CA LYS A 263 -4.89 -18.34 -0.88
C LYS A 263 -5.46 -17.13 -1.63
N ARG A 264 -6.71 -17.23 -2.09
CA ARG A 264 -7.44 -16.08 -2.66
C ARG A 264 -7.85 -15.13 -1.54
N THR A 265 -7.55 -13.84 -1.69
CA THR A 265 -7.87 -12.77 -0.73
C THR A 265 -7.83 -11.41 -1.43
N ILE A 266 -8.26 -10.33 -0.77
CA ILE A 266 -8.07 -8.97 -1.29
C ILE A 266 -6.68 -8.42 -0.92
N LEU A 267 -6.16 -7.49 -1.72
CA LEU A 267 -4.84 -6.88 -1.53
C LEU A 267 -4.67 -6.32 -0.12
N ARG A 268 -5.67 -5.64 0.44
CA ARG A 268 -5.60 -5.09 1.80
C ARG A 268 -5.32 -6.15 2.86
N ASN A 269 -5.94 -7.32 2.74
CA ASN A 269 -5.75 -8.44 3.67
C ASN A 269 -4.40 -9.12 3.46
N ALA A 270 -3.94 -9.22 2.22
CA ALA A 270 -2.60 -9.73 1.91
C ALA A 270 -1.51 -8.83 2.51
N ILE A 271 -1.67 -7.51 2.45
CA ILE A 271 -0.77 -6.54 3.09
C ILE A 271 -0.74 -6.76 4.61
N THR A 272 -1.90 -6.90 5.26
CA THR A 272 -1.98 -7.22 6.70
C THR A 272 -1.24 -8.51 7.06
N GLU A 273 -1.48 -9.59 6.30
CA GLU A 273 -0.81 -10.86 6.55
C GLU A 273 0.70 -10.76 6.32
N HIS A 274 1.12 -10.12 5.23
CA HIS A 274 2.51 -9.91 4.86
C HIS A 274 3.27 -9.16 5.95
N VAL A 275 2.82 -7.95 6.31
CA VAL A 275 3.48 -7.10 7.32
C VAL A 275 3.60 -7.84 8.64
N ARG A 276 2.51 -8.46 9.11
CA ARG A 276 2.52 -9.24 10.36
C ARG A 276 3.54 -10.37 10.34
N ASN A 277 3.64 -11.11 9.23
CA ASN A 277 4.56 -12.23 9.11
C ASN A 277 6.01 -11.75 9.01
N CYS A 278 6.28 -10.69 8.25
CA CYS A 278 7.61 -10.08 8.17
C CYS A 278 8.10 -9.60 9.55
N LEU A 279 7.25 -8.88 10.29
CA LEU A 279 7.55 -8.42 11.65
C LEU A 279 7.81 -9.59 12.62
N LYS A 280 6.98 -10.64 12.58
CA LYS A 280 7.22 -11.85 13.37
C LYS A 280 8.54 -12.53 13.01
N TYR A 281 8.89 -12.57 11.73
CA TYR A 281 10.11 -13.22 11.26
C TYR A 281 11.35 -12.48 11.74
N VAL A 282 11.44 -11.16 11.52
CA VAL A 282 12.60 -10.36 11.92
C VAL A 282 12.75 -10.27 13.45
N SER A 283 11.63 -10.37 14.19
CA SER A 283 11.63 -10.53 15.65
C SER A 283 11.94 -11.96 16.13
N GLY A 284 12.27 -12.91 15.25
CA GLY A 284 12.61 -14.30 15.61
C GLY A 284 11.44 -15.15 16.15
N LYS A 285 10.19 -14.67 16.00
CA LYS A 285 8.97 -15.35 16.49
C LYS A 285 8.51 -16.48 15.55
N ILE A 286 8.93 -16.43 14.28
CA ILE A 286 8.74 -17.49 13.29
C ILE A 286 10.05 -17.73 12.54
N LYS A 287 10.26 -18.96 12.07
CA LYS A 287 11.52 -19.37 11.40
C LYS A 287 11.53 -19.11 9.90
N GLU A 288 10.37 -18.98 9.28
CA GLU A 288 10.23 -18.83 7.83
C GLU A 288 9.17 -17.80 7.52
N VAL A 289 9.34 -17.12 6.38
CA VAL A 289 8.38 -16.18 5.82
C VAL A 289 8.23 -16.49 4.33
N LYS A 290 6.98 -16.63 3.89
CA LYS A 290 6.60 -16.82 2.49
C LYS A 290 6.01 -15.52 1.95
N ILE A 291 6.47 -15.11 0.77
CA ILE A 291 6.04 -13.89 0.07
C ILE A 291 5.75 -14.25 -1.38
N GLY A 292 4.63 -14.95 -1.60
CA GLY A 292 4.12 -15.25 -2.94
C GLY A 292 2.92 -14.36 -3.25
N VAL A 293 3.05 -13.51 -4.27
CA VAL A 293 1.98 -12.63 -4.76
C VAL A 293 1.72 -13.02 -6.21
N GLU A 294 0.47 -13.30 -6.54
CA GLU A 294 0.05 -13.65 -7.89
C GLU A 294 -1.18 -12.80 -8.25
N ILE A 295 -1.08 -12.08 -9.35
CA ILE A 295 -2.18 -11.28 -9.91
C ILE A 295 -3.10 -12.26 -10.65
N ILE A 296 -4.37 -12.29 -10.29
CA ILE A 296 -5.37 -13.07 -11.01
C ILE A 296 -5.71 -12.29 -12.28
N ASN A 297 -5.69 -12.93 -13.45
CA ASN A 297 -5.68 -12.37 -14.82
C ASN A 297 -6.75 -11.32 -15.19
N GLU A 298 -7.66 -10.94 -14.30
CA GLU A 298 -8.69 -9.93 -14.54
C GLU A 298 -8.42 -8.73 -13.61
N VAL A 299 -7.78 -7.70 -14.15
CA VAL A 299 -7.93 -6.37 -13.57
C VAL A 299 -9.38 -5.97 -13.83
N PRO A 300 -10.19 -5.64 -12.81
CA PRO A 300 -11.55 -5.22 -13.05
C PRO A 300 -11.53 -3.91 -13.86
N ASN A 301 -11.83 -4.00 -15.15
CA ASN A 301 -12.23 -2.85 -15.96
C ASN A 301 -13.50 -2.19 -15.39
N ASN A 302 -14.18 -2.86 -14.47
CA ASN A 302 -15.41 -2.42 -13.82
C ASN A 302 -15.19 -1.51 -12.59
N ALA A 303 -13.96 -1.22 -12.18
CA ALA A 303 -13.67 -0.35 -11.03
C ALA A 303 -14.15 1.10 -11.18
N ILE A 304 -14.75 1.45 -12.32
CA ILE A 304 -15.24 2.80 -12.65
C ILE A 304 -16.74 2.97 -12.34
N ASN A 305 -17.52 1.88 -12.20
CA ASN A 305 -18.99 1.97 -12.23
C ASN A 305 -19.73 1.87 -10.88
N ASP A 306 -19.05 1.69 -9.74
CA ASP A 306 -19.71 1.48 -8.44
C ASP A 306 -19.67 2.70 -7.49
N ASN A 307 -19.41 3.90 -8.00
CA ASN A 307 -19.44 5.11 -7.19
C ASN A 307 -20.90 5.55 -6.91
N VAL A 308 -21.35 5.35 -5.67
CA VAL A 308 -22.48 6.05 -5.02
C VAL A 308 -21.94 7.18 -4.17
#